data_AF-A0A6G8Q3K6-F1
#
_entry.id   AF-A0A6G8Q3K6-F1
#
_cell.length_a   1.000
_cell.length_b   1.000
_cell.length_c   1.000
_cell.angle_alpha   90.00
_cell.angle_beta   90.00
_cell.angle_gamma   90.00
#
_symmetry.space_group_name_H-M   'P 1'
#
loop_
_entity.id
_entity.type
_entity.pdbx_description
1 polymer ?
#
loop_
_entity_poly.entity_id
_entity_poly.type
_entity_poly.pdbx_seq_one_letter_code
_entity_poly.pdbx_strand_id
1 'polypeptide(L)'
;MVARYLYRGLVAGLLAGLLAGIFAFFAGELSVDQAIRLEEAAAHAHEEETFSRPTQKVGLFFATSFSGATVGGIFGVAYAYFRGRLASKSDWTRSLSLAATIFAGASLVPFLKYPANPPTVGDPETIGARTASYLLLVALSLLAIVATWYAAKGLRGEV
;
A
#
# COMPACT_ATOMS: atom_id res chain seq x y z
N MET A 1 21.42 2.08 -15.61
CA MET A 1 21.31 1.06 -14.54
C MET A 1 19.98 1.13 -13.78
N VAL A 2 19.53 2.30 -13.33
CA VAL A 2 18.23 2.48 -12.63
C VAL A 2 17.03 2.00 -13.44
N ALA A 3 17.01 2.27 -14.76
CA ALA A 3 15.91 1.86 -15.65
C ALA A 3 15.59 0.35 -15.61
N ARG A 4 16.61 -0.52 -15.46
CA ARG A 4 16.40 -1.98 -15.35
C ARG A 4 15.68 -2.35 -14.06
N TYR A 5 15.97 -1.67 -12.95
CA TYR A 5 15.29 -1.89 -11.67
C TYR A 5 13.88 -1.32 -11.67
N LEU A 6 13.69 -0.14 -12.27
CA LEU A 6 12.36 0.44 -12.49
C LEU A 6 11.47 -0.52 -13.29
N TYR A 7 11.94 -1.02 -14.44
CA TYR A 7 11.18 -1.96 -15.27
C TYR A 7 10.81 -3.24 -14.49
N ARG A 8 11.78 -3.86 -13.81
CA ARG A 8 11.52 -5.05 -12.98
C ARG A 8 10.54 -4.77 -11.86
N GLY A 9 10.66 -3.61 -11.22
CA GLY A 9 9.75 -3.15 -10.18
C GLY A 9 8.33 -2.97 -10.69
N LEU A 10 8.15 -2.30 -11.84
CA LEU A 10 6.86 -2.12 -12.50
C LEU A 10 6.21 -3.47 -12.82
N VAL A 11 6.95 -4.41 -13.41
CA VAL A 11 6.42 -5.75 -13.77
C VAL A 11 6.06 -6.55 -12.51
N ALA A 12 6.95 -6.60 -11.51
CA ALA A 12 6.68 -7.31 -10.27
C ALA A 12 5.48 -6.70 -9.51
N GLY A 13 5.41 -5.37 -9.49
CA GLY A 13 4.32 -4.61 -8.91
C GLY A 13 2.99 -4.85 -9.62
N LEU A 14 2.98 -4.88 -10.95
CA LEU A 14 1.79 -5.19 -11.74
C LEU A 14 1.26 -6.59 -11.41
N LEU A 15 2.14 -7.60 -11.37
CA LEU A 15 1.77 -8.96 -11.01
C LEU A 15 1.24 -9.04 -9.57
N ALA A 16 1.89 -8.37 -8.63
CA ALA A 16 1.42 -8.30 -7.24
C ALA A 16 0.06 -7.59 -7.13
N GLY A 17 -0.15 -6.51 -7.89
CA GLY A 17 -1.41 -5.77 -7.96
C GLY A 17 -2.55 -6.61 -8.56
N LEU A 18 -2.26 -7.43 -9.57
CA LEU A 18 -3.23 -8.37 -10.12
C LEU A 18 -3.60 -9.45 -9.11
N LEU A 19 -2.61 -10.03 -8.43
CA LEU A 19 -2.84 -11.01 -7.35
C LEU A 19 -3.65 -10.40 -6.20
N ALA A 20 -3.37 -9.15 -5.83
CA ALA A 20 -4.16 -8.41 -4.85
C ALA A 20 -5.60 -8.18 -5.33
N GLY A 21 -5.80 -7.89 -6.62
CA GLY A 21 -7.13 -7.77 -7.23
C GLY A 21 -7.91 -9.07 -7.20
N ILE A 22 -7.27 -10.20 -7.51
CA ILE A 22 -7.87 -11.54 -7.38
C ILE A 22 -8.29 -11.79 -5.93
N PHE A 23 -7.40 -11.54 -4.97
CA PHE A 23 -7.72 -11.69 -3.56
C PHE A 23 -8.90 -10.80 -3.15
N ALA A 24 -8.87 -9.52 -3.51
CA ALA A 24 -9.92 -8.55 -3.18
C ALA A 24 -11.26 -8.94 -3.82
N PHE A 25 -11.25 -9.48 -5.04
CA PHE A 25 -12.46 -9.95 -5.70
C PHE A 25 -13.11 -11.10 -4.91
N PHE A 26 -12.33 -12.13 -4.55
CA PHE A 26 -12.88 -13.29 -3.83
C PHE A 26 -13.20 -13.02 -2.36
N ALA A 27 -12.38 -12.22 -1.68
CA ALA A 27 -12.54 -11.94 -0.25
C ALA A 27 -13.45 -10.73 0.04
N GLY A 28 -13.54 -9.78 -0.89
CA GLY A 28 -14.19 -8.49 -0.69
C GLY A 28 -15.56 -8.36 -1.34
N GLU A 29 -15.75 -8.81 -2.59
CA GLU A 29 -16.97 -8.52 -3.35
C GLU A 29 -18.24 -9.09 -2.71
N LEU A 30 -18.14 -10.25 -2.06
CA LEU A 30 -19.30 -10.82 -1.36
C LEU A 30 -19.78 -9.89 -0.23
N SER A 31 -18.85 -9.36 0.56
CA SER A 31 -19.16 -8.45 1.66
C SER A 31 -19.70 -7.11 1.15
N VAL A 32 -19.16 -6.60 0.04
CA VAL A 32 -19.62 -5.37 -0.60
C VAL A 32 -21.03 -5.54 -1.18
N ASP A 33 -21.29 -6.63 -1.92
CA ASP A 33 -22.61 -6.91 -2.50
C ASP A 33 -23.66 -7.11 -1.38
N GLN A 34 -23.29 -7.71 -0.25
CA GLN A 34 -24.18 -7.82 0.92
C GLN A 34 -24.49 -6.46 1.54
N ALA A 35 -23.48 -5.60 1.72
CA ALA A 35 -23.67 -4.26 2.28
C ALA A 35 -24.62 -3.42 1.41
N ILE A 36 -24.41 -3.43 0.09
CA ILE A 36 -25.25 -2.68 -0.86
C ILE A 36 -26.71 -3.15 -0.80
N ARG A 37 -26.95 -4.46 -0.76
CA ARG A 37 -28.32 -4.99 -0.63
C ARG A 37 -29.02 -4.55 0.65
N LEU A 38 -28.28 -4.39 1.75
CA LEU A 38 -28.81 -3.88 3.01
C LEU A 38 -29.13 -2.39 2.92
N GLU A 39 -28.27 -1.60 2.29
CA GLU A 39 -28.48 -0.18 2.03
C GLU A 39 -29.70 0.05 1.12
N GLU A 40 -29.82 -0.70 0.02
CA GLU A 40 -30.98 -0.64 -0.90
C GLU A 40 -32.30 -1.02 -0.20
N ALA A 41 -32.28 -1.98 0.73
CA ALA A 41 -33.47 -2.38 1.48
C ALA A 41 -33.88 -1.34 2.54
N ALA A 42 -32.91 -0.58 3.06
CA ALA A 42 -33.15 0.48 4.04
C ALA A 42 -33.51 1.82 3.40
N ALA A 43 -33.06 2.07 2.16
CA ALA A 43 -33.32 3.30 1.45
C ALA A 43 -34.69 3.30 0.76
N HIS A 44 -35.44 4.41 0.89
CA HIS A 44 -36.65 4.65 0.10
C HIS A 44 -36.39 5.42 -1.21
N ALA A 45 -35.12 5.75 -1.50
CA ALA A 45 -34.68 6.40 -2.72
C ALA A 45 -33.42 5.70 -3.24
N HIS A 46 -33.41 5.36 -4.53
CA HIS A 46 -32.20 4.90 -5.22
C HIS A 46 -31.28 6.10 -5.41
N GLU A 47 -30.11 6.08 -4.77
CA GLU A 47 -29.00 6.93 -5.23
C GLU A 47 -28.53 6.42 -6.59
N GLU A 48 -28.34 7.33 -7.52
CA GLU A 48 -27.95 6.99 -8.90
C GLU A 48 -26.48 6.55 -8.92
N GLU A 49 -26.23 5.27 -9.24
CA GLU A 49 -24.86 4.77 -9.36
C GLU A 49 -24.14 5.45 -10.53
N THR A 50 -23.03 6.15 -10.25
CA THR A 50 -22.18 6.73 -11.31
C THR A 50 -21.61 5.66 -12.25
N PHE A 51 -21.35 4.46 -11.73
CA PHE A 51 -20.86 3.32 -12.51
C PHE A 51 -21.58 2.03 -12.10
N SER A 52 -22.02 1.24 -13.08
CA SER A 52 -22.66 -0.05 -12.83
C SER A 52 -21.77 -1.02 -12.04
N ARG A 53 -22.39 -1.88 -11.22
CA ARG A 53 -21.68 -2.93 -10.44
C ARG A 53 -20.67 -3.76 -11.27
N PRO A 54 -20.97 -4.28 -12.47
CA PRO A 54 -19.97 -4.99 -13.28
C PRO A 54 -18.76 -4.13 -13.65
N THR A 55 -18.97 -2.84 -13.97
CA THR A 55 -17.89 -1.89 -14.24
C THR A 55 -16.99 -1.69 -13.02
N GLN A 56 -17.57 -1.59 -11.82
CA GLN A 56 -16.81 -1.44 -10.58
C GLN A 56 -15.93 -2.67 -10.30
N LYS A 57 -16.46 -3.88 -10.50
CA LYS A 57 -15.72 -5.16 -10.35
C LYS A 57 -14.54 -5.26 -11.32
N VAL A 58 -14.70 -4.81 -12.57
CA VAL A 58 -13.59 -4.70 -13.52
C VAL A 58 -12.60 -3.63 -13.09
N GLY A 59 -13.11 -2.48 -12.63
CA GLY A 59 -12.33 -1.36 -12.11
C GLY A 59 -11.43 -1.75 -10.94
N LEU A 60 -11.85 -2.68 -10.09
CA LEU A 60 -11.03 -3.24 -9.00
C LEU A 60 -9.70 -3.80 -9.52
N PHE A 61 -9.73 -4.63 -10.57
CA PHE A 61 -8.51 -5.22 -11.14
C PHE A 61 -7.59 -4.16 -11.75
N PHE A 62 -8.14 -3.14 -12.41
CA PHE A 62 -7.35 -2.02 -12.92
C PHE A 62 -6.73 -1.22 -11.77
N ALA A 63 -7.54 -0.86 -10.77
CA ALA A 63 -7.10 -0.07 -9.62
C ALA A 63 -5.96 -0.76 -8.87
N THR A 64 -6.10 -2.06 -8.55
CA THR A 64 -5.05 -2.79 -7.84
C THR A 64 -3.82 -3.03 -8.71
N SER A 65 -3.99 -3.29 -10.01
CA SER A 65 -2.87 -3.47 -10.95
C SER A 65 -2.04 -2.21 -11.13
N PHE A 66 -2.68 -1.05 -11.35
CA PHE A 66 -1.98 0.23 -11.46
C PHE A 66 -1.34 0.67 -10.14
N SER A 67 -2.03 0.44 -9.01
CA SER A 67 -1.47 0.72 -7.69
C SER A 67 -0.24 -0.15 -7.43
N GLY A 68 -0.33 -1.46 -7.72
CA GLY A 68 0.78 -2.39 -7.59
C GLY A 68 1.96 -2.01 -8.48
N ALA A 69 1.72 -1.68 -9.76
CA ALA A 69 2.75 -1.20 -10.68
C ALA A 69 3.45 0.06 -10.14
N THR A 70 2.68 1.03 -9.63
CA THR A 70 3.20 2.27 -9.05
C THR A 70 4.11 1.98 -7.84
N VAL A 71 3.62 1.18 -6.89
CA VAL A 71 4.39 0.78 -5.70
C VAL A 71 5.65 0.00 -6.09
N GLY A 72 5.54 -0.93 -7.02
CA GLY A 72 6.66 -1.71 -7.53
C GLY A 72 7.70 -0.85 -8.26
N GLY A 73 7.27 0.15 -9.03
CA GLY A 73 8.14 1.11 -9.69
C GLY A 73 8.93 1.97 -8.68
N ILE A 74 8.24 2.51 -7.67
CA ILE A 74 8.86 3.25 -6.56
C ILE A 74 9.88 2.35 -5.84
N PHE A 75 9.49 1.11 -5.54
CA PHE A 75 10.38 0.12 -4.92
C PHE A 75 11.61 -0.16 -5.79
N GLY A 76 11.44 -0.33 -7.10
CA GLY A 76 12.55 -0.56 -8.03
C GLY A 76 13.57 0.58 -8.03
N VAL A 77 13.10 1.83 -8.02
CA VAL A 77 13.97 3.01 -7.92
C VAL A 77 14.66 3.08 -6.56
N ALA A 78 13.92 2.87 -5.47
CA ALA A 78 14.47 2.84 -4.12
C ALA A 78 15.54 1.75 -3.97
N TYR A 79 15.27 0.54 -4.46
CA TYR A 79 16.22 -0.56 -4.43
C TYR A 79 17.47 -0.25 -5.26
N ALA A 80 17.35 0.36 -6.42
CA ALA A 80 18.51 0.77 -7.22
C ALA A 80 19.44 1.73 -6.44
N TYR A 81 18.85 2.64 -5.65
CA TYR A 81 19.60 3.55 -4.79
C TYR A 81 20.20 2.85 -3.57
N PHE A 82 19.42 2.03 -2.85
CA PHE A 82 19.84 1.41 -1.59
C PHE A 82 20.66 0.13 -1.75
N ARG A 83 20.66 -0.53 -2.91
CA ARG A 83 21.30 -1.85 -3.12
C ARG A 83 22.74 -1.90 -2.61
N GLY A 84 23.57 -0.90 -2.93
CA GLY A 84 24.96 -0.83 -2.48
C GLY A 84 25.15 -0.45 -1.01
N ARG A 85 24.09 0.05 -0.36
CA ARG A 85 24.09 0.56 1.02
C ARG A 85 23.57 -0.46 2.03
N LEU A 86 23.07 -1.61 1.57
CA LEU A 86 22.49 -2.67 2.40
C LEU A 86 23.51 -3.78 2.69
N ALA A 87 23.64 -4.12 3.98
CA ALA A 87 24.56 -5.12 4.51
C ALA A 87 24.07 -6.55 4.25
N SER A 88 24.17 -7.02 3.02
CA SER A 88 24.02 -8.43 2.66
C SER A 88 24.77 -8.72 1.35
N LYS A 89 25.24 -9.96 1.19
CA LYS A 89 25.87 -10.43 -0.06
C LYS A 89 24.85 -10.86 -1.11
N SER A 90 23.62 -11.18 -0.69
CA SER A 90 22.55 -11.65 -1.57
C SER A 90 21.60 -10.51 -1.95
N ASP A 91 21.40 -10.30 -3.25
CA ASP A 91 20.43 -9.33 -3.77
C ASP A 91 19.00 -9.67 -3.33
N TRP A 92 18.68 -10.96 -3.18
CA TRP A 92 17.39 -11.42 -2.67
C TRP A 92 17.13 -10.92 -1.25
N THR A 93 18.08 -11.16 -0.34
CA THR A 93 17.97 -10.71 1.05
C THR A 93 17.89 -9.20 1.15
N ARG A 94 18.68 -8.46 0.35
CA ARG A 94 18.59 -6.99 0.29
C ARG A 94 17.20 -6.52 -0.14
N SER A 95 16.63 -7.18 -1.15
CA SER A 95 15.32 -6.81 -1.69
C SER A 95 14.23 -7.08 -0.65
N LEU A 96 14.26 -8.26 -0.03
CA LEU A 96 13.30 -8.66 0.98
C LEU A 96 13.40 -7.79 2.24
N SER A 97 14.61 -7.48 2.71
CA SER A 97 14.81 -6.61 3.87
C SER A 97 14.29 -5.20 3.60
N LEU A 98 14.59 -4.64 2.42
CA LEU A 98 14.11 -3.31 2.05
C LEU A 98 12.58 -3.29 1.95
N ALA A 99 11.98 -4.30 1.31
CA ALA A 99 10.54 -4.41 1.18
C ALA A 99 9.87 -4.55 2.55
N ALA A 100 10.38 -5.42 3.42
CA ALA A 100 9.86 -5.62 4.78
C ALA A 100 9.93 -4.34 5.61
N THR A 101 11.05 -3.61 5.54
CA THR A 101 11.22 -2.34 6.26
C THR A 101 10.27 -1.26 5.74
N ILE A 102 10.15 -1.10 4.42
CA ILE A 102 9.22 -0.13 3.82
C ILE A 102 7.78 -0.50 4.18
N PHE A 103 7.38 -1.77 4.03
CA PHE A 103 6.05 -2.24 4.41
C PHE A 103 5.76 -2.00 5.89
N ALA A 104 6.71 -2.32 6.77
CA ALA A 104 6.54 -2.11 8.20
C ALA A 104 6.28 -0.63 8.54
N GLY A 105 7.11 0.27 8.02
CA GLY A 105 7.00 1.70 8.34
C GLY A 105 5.88 2.44 7.61
N ALA A 106 5.67 2.14 6.33
CA ALA A 106 4.70 2.85 5.51
C ALA A 106 3.28 2.28 5.60
N SER A 107 3.11 1.03 6.02
CA SER A 107 1.81 0.35 5.98
C SER A 107 1.45 -0.32 7.31
N LEU A 108 2.27 -1.24 7.82
CA LEU A 108 1.91 -2.04 8.99
C LEU A 108 1.74 -1.20 10.27
N VAL A 109 2.74 -0.38 10.62
CA VAL A 109 2.68 0.46 11.83
C VAL A 109 1.52 1.47 11.77
N PRO A 110 1.33 2.23 10.67
CA PRO A 110 0.17 3.09 10.52
C PRO A 110 -1.16 2.35 10.63
N PHE A 111 -1.29 1.20 9.97
CA PHE A 111 -2.51 0.39 9.99
C PHE A 111 -2.86 -0.13 11.38
N LEU A 112 -1.87 -0.57 12.17
CA LEU A 112 -2.10 -1.06 13.53
C LEU A 112 -2.65 0.04 14.46
N LYS A 113 -2.27 1.30 14.24
CA LYS A 113 -2.73 2.43 15.05
C LYS A 113 -4.00 3.08 14.50
N TYR A 114 -4.07 3.23 13.19
CA TYR A 114 -5.13 3.91 12.44
C TYR A 114 -5.55 3.01 11.26
N PRO A 115 -6.34 1.95 11.52
CA PRO A 115 -6.82 1.07 10.46
C PRO A 115 -7.71 1.84 9.49
N ALA A 116 -7.69 1.41 8.23
CA ALA A 116 -8.56 2.00 7.21
C ALA A 116 -10.02 1.68 7.52
N ASN A 117 -10.86 2.72 7.52
CA ASN A 117 -12.30 2.52 7.54
C ASN A 117 -12.82 2.24 6.13
N PRO A 118 -13.91 1.49 6.00
CA PRO A 118 -14.68 1.48 4.75
C PRO A 118 -15.07 2.90 4.32
N PRO A 119 -15.34 3.12 3.03
CA PRO A 119 -15.98 4.35 2.56
C PRO A 119 -17.23 4.66 3.37
N THR A 120 -17.57 5.94 3.52
CA THR A 120 -18.72 6.46 4.28
C THR A 120 -18.75 6.14 5.78
N VAL A 121 -17.84 5.32 6.31
CA VAL A 121 -17.78 4.97 7.74
C VAL A 121 -16.91 5.95 8.54
N GLY A 122 -17.55 6.72 9.41
CA GLY A 122 -16.92 7.62 10.37
C GLY A 122 -17.55 9.00 10.37
N ASP A 123 -17.08 9.89 11.26
CA ASP A 123 -17.55 11.27 11.32
C ASP A 123 -16.86 12.16 10.26
N PRO A 124 -17.60 12.77 9.33
CA PRO A 124 -17.05 13.67 8.31
C PRO A 124 -16.23 14.83 8.87
N GLU A 125 -16.60 15.36 10.05
CA GLU A 125 -15.90 16.50 10.67
C GLU A 125 -14.46 16.13 11.09
N THR A 126 -14.18 14.85 11.28
CA THR A 126 -12.88 14.35 11.74
C THR A 126 -11.95 13.87 10.61
N ILE A 127 -12.41 13.86 9.35
CA ILE A 127 -11.64 13.32 8.21
C ILE A 127 -10.25 13.96 8.10
N GLY A 128 -10.18 15.29 8.24
CA GLY A 128 -8.91 16.02 8.15
C GLY A 128 -7.92 15.60 9.24
N ALA A 129 -8.36 15.59 10.50
CA ALA A 129 -7.52 15.24 11.65
C ALA A 129 -7.04 13.79 11.59
N ARG A 130 -7.89 12.85 11.18
CA ARG A 130 -7.53 11.42 10.99
C ARG A 130 -6.52 11.23 9.88
N THR A 131 -6.72 11.90 8.74
CA THR A 131 -5.79 11.85 7.59
C THR A 131 -4.42 12.41 7.98
N ALA A 132 -4.39 13.57 8.65
CA ALA A 132 -3.16 14.18 9.14
C ALA A 132 -2.43 13.26 10.13
N SER A 133 -3.16 12.65 11.07
CA SER A 133 -2.59 11.72 12.05
C SER A 133 -2.02 10.46 11.40
N TYR A 134 -2.70 9.91 10.40
CA TYR A 134 -2.22 8.77 9.63
C TYR A 134 -0.92 9.12 8.88
N LEU A 135 -0.90 10.24 8.14
CA LEU A 135 0.27 10.68 7.40
C LEU A 135 1.44 11.05 8.31
N LEU A 136 1.18 11.68 9.46
CA LEU A 136 2.19 11.96 10.47
C LEU A 136 2.80 10.65 11.00
N LEU A 137 2.00 9.63 11.26
CA LEU A 137 2.51 8.35 11.72
C LEU A 137 3.32 7.62 10.65
N VAL A 138 2.92 7.69 9.37
CA VAL A 138 3.74 7.21 8.24
C VAL A 138 5.09 7.91 8.24
N ALA A 139 5.11 9.24 8.32
CA ALA A 139 6.35 10.02 8.32
C ALA A 139 7.25 9.67 9.50
N LEU A 140 6.71 9.63 10.72
CA LEU A 140 7.45 9.26 11.92
C LEU A 140 8.02 7.84 11.85
N SER A 141 7.25 6.89 11.31
CA SER A 141 7.68 5.49 11.16
C SER A 141 8.85 5.38 10.16
N LEU A 142 8.80 6.11 9.04
CA LEU A 142 9.89 6.14 8.06
C LEU A 142 11.13 6.85 8.62
N LEU A 143 10.95 7.95 9.37
CA LEU A 143 12.06 8.64 10.06
C LEU A 143 12.72 7.74 11.10
N ALA A 144 11.94 6.99 11.88
CA ALA A 144 12.44 6.02 12.85
C ALA A 144 13.29 4.94 12.16
N ILE A 145 12.83 4.39 11.04
CA ILE A 145 13.59 3.43 10.22
C ILE A 145 14.94 4.02 9.79
N VAL A 146 14.94 5.25 9.27
CA VAL A 146 16.17 5.92 8.82
C VAL A 146 17.12 6.18 9.99
N ALA A 147 16.60 6.64 11.12
CA ALA A 147 17.38 6.87 12.34
C ALA A 147 18.01 5.56 12.85
N THR A 148 17.24 4.47 12.91
CA THR A 148 17.75 3.15 13.29
C THR A 148 18.80 2.63 12.31
N TRP A 149 18.61 2.87 11.00
CA TRP A 149 19.60 2.48 9.99
C TRP A 149 20.93 3.22 10.19
N TYR A 150 20.91 4.54 10.40
CA TYR A 150 22.13 5.31 10.70
C TYR A 150 22.79 4.88 12.01
N ALA A 151 22.01 4.67 13.08
CA ALA A 151 22.52 4.16 14.34
C ALA A 151 23.22 2.80 14.17
N ALA A 152 22.61 1.88 13.41
CA ALA A 152 23.19 0.58 13.11
C ALA A 152 24.50 0.68 12.31
N LYS A 153 24.62 1.64 11.38
CA LYS A 153 25.88 1.90 10.66
C LYS A 153 26.95 2.46 11.58
N GLY A 154 26.60 3.39 12.48
CA GLY A 154 27.52 3.95 13.47
C GLY A 154 28.09 2.88 14.39
N LEU A 155 27.25 1.96 14.87
CA LEU A 155 27.68 0.83 15.70
C LEU A 155 28.59 -0.17 14.96
N ARG A 156 28.55 -0.21 13.63
CA ARG A 156 29.43 -1.05 12.79
C ARG A 156 30.72 -0.34 12.36
N GLY A 157 30.88 0.95 12.70
CA GLY A 157 32.01 1.76 12.25
C GLY A 157 31.96 2.08 10.74
N GLU A 158 30.77 2.10 10.13
CA GLU A 158 30.55 2.36 8.70
C GLU A 158 30.18 3.83 8.38
N VAL A 159 30.36 4.75 9.36
CA VAL A 159 30.03 6.18 9.28
C VAL A 159 31.31 7.01 9.32
#